data_AF-A0A3R6K8V3-F1
#
_entry.id   AF-A0A3R6K8V3-F1
#
_cell.length_a   1.000
_cell.length_b   1.000
_cell.length_c   1.000
_cell.angle_alpha   90.00
_cell.angle_beta   90.00
_cell.angle_gamma   90.00
#
_symmetry.space_group_name_H-M   'P 1'
#
loop_
_entity.id
_entity.type
_entity.pdbx_description
1 polymer ?
#
loop_
_entity_poly.entity_id
_entity_poly.type
_entity_poly.pdbx_seq_one_letter_code
_entity_poly.pdbx_strand_id
1 'polypeptide(L)'
;MRSKRTCKQTIKRIISSKFSAFFFTKIHKKEIKNMKKYAEILAEISATYEKKQAADKEIETLSEPLKGLSFREKLEKNGTIQRLSDLNLQIKDMDLTMLYLRNNAKIAAFNKFVPVILEVWNKYAGKVYGPKTKDKIRNEIKERCNCSFYIDNGFCVTPLDANLRNTSYGFVCGTKYENGTHTQMCVDNKIQPLDFSDLELYYIKKDYVENIPEAIVEIRKLEAEAAEKQEELKAICEKFNAMTVEGIGTMSHYHYIYRRL
;
A
#
# COMPACT_ATOMS: atom_id res chain seq x y z
N MET A 1 7.01 21.79 -49.25
CA MET A 1 6.95 20.39 -48.78
C MET A 1 6.95 20.19 -47.23
N ARG A 2 6.67 21.21 -46.38
CA ARG A 2 6.76 21.08 -44.91
C ARG A 2 5.45 20.78 -44.14
N SER A 3 4.27 20.74 -44.79
CA SER A 3 2.97 20.65 -44.08
C SER A 3 2.48 19.22 -43.76
N LYS A 4 3.01 18.17 -44.43
CA LYS A 4 2.53 16.79 -44.25
C LYS A 4 3.19 16.01 -43.10
N ARG A 5 4.35 16.44 -42.59
CA ARG A 5 5.08 15.75 -41.50
C ARG A 5 4.52 16.08 -40.11
N THR A 6 4.11 17.31 -39.88
CA THR A 6 3.53 17.76 -38.59
C THR A 6 2.16 17.14 -38.32
N CYS A 7 1.30 17.03 -39.34
CA CYS A 7 -0.03 16.43 -39.19
C CYS A 7 0.01 14.92 -38.82
N LYS A 8 0.96 14.15 -39.40
CA LYS A 8 1.15 12.72 -39.06
C LYS A 8 1.66 12.49 -37.64
N GLN A 9 2.48 13.39 -37.10
CA GLN A 9 2.97 13.31 -35.71
C GLN A 9 1.87 13.64 -34.70
N THR A 10 1.02 14.63 -34.99
CA THR A 10 -0.12 14.98 -34.14
C THR A 10 -1.17 13.85 -34.09
N ILE A 11 -1.47 13.23 -35.24
CA ILE A 11 -2.42 12.11 -35.32
C ILE A 11 -1.88 10.86 -34.58
N LYS A 12 -0.58 10.54 -34.70
CA LYS A 12 0.03 9.45 -33.92
C LYS A 12 -0.02 9.70 -32.41
N ARG A 13 0.20 10.94 -31.95
CA ARG A 13 0.09 11.31 -30.53
C ARG A 13 -1.34 11.17 -30.01
N ILE A 14 -2.33 11.67 -30.75
CA ILE A 14 -3.76 11.58 -30.39
C ILE A 14 -4.23 10.12 -30.35
N ILE A 15 -3.79 9.29 -31.29
CA ILE A 15 -4.14 7.86 -31.30
C ILE A 15 -3.47 7.16 -30.11
N SER A 16 -2.20 7.43 -29.80
CA SER A 16 -1.53 6.80 -28.64
C SER A 16 -2.11 7.23 -27.29
N SER A 17 -2.51 8.49 -27.12
CA SER A 17 -3.11 8.96 -25.86
C SER A 17 -4.52 8.41 -25.66
N LYS A 18 -5.32 8.33 -26.73
CA LYS A 18 -6.66 7.70 -26.68
C LYS A 18 -6.59 6.19 -26.46
N PHE A 19 -5.59 5.50 -27.03
CA PHE A 19 -5.42 4.06 -26.82
C PHE A 19 -4.96 3.74 -25.40
N SER A 20 -4.03 4.54 -24.85
CA SER A 20 -3.59 4.44 -23.45
C SER A 20 -4.75 4.72 -22.48
N ALA A 21 -5.48 5.83 -22.68
CA ALA A 21 -6.62 6.18 -21.85
C ALA A 21 -7.73 5.11 -21.89
N PHE A 22 -8.01 4.52 -23.06
CA PHE A 22 -9.03 3.47 -23.23
C PHE A 22 -8.64 2.14 -22.57
N PHE A 23 -7.37 1.72 -22.68
CA PHE A 23 -6.89 0.52 -21.99
C PHE A 23 -6.86 0.70 -20.47
N PHE A 24 -6.40 1.85 -19.99
CA PHE A 24 -6.35 2.16 -18.56
C PHE A 24 -7.76 2.23 -17.95
N THR A 25 -8.72 2.88 -18.63
CA THR A 25 -10.11 2.92 -18.14
C THR A 25 -10.79 1.55 -18.15
N LYS A 26 -10.46 0.65 -19.08
CA LYS A 26 -11.08 -0.69 -19.15
C LYS A 26 -10.51 -1.65 -18.11
N ILE A 27 -9.21 -1.59 -17.83
CA ILE A 27 -8.56 -2.36 -16.77
C ILE A 27 -9.03 -1.86 -15.40
N HIS A 28 -9.01 -0.54 -15.18
CA HIS A 28 -9.47 0.04 -13.92
C HIS A 28 -10.97 -0.20 -13.66
N LYS A 29 -11.83 -0.14 -14.70
CA LYS A 29 -13.25 -0.52 -14.56
C LYS A 29 -13.47 -2.00 -14.27
N LYS A 30 -12.61 -2.89 -14.75
CA LYS A 30 -12.69 -4.33 -14.47
C LYS A 30 -12.24 -4.63 -13.03
N GLU A 31 -11.16 -4.01 -12.57
CA GLU A 31 -10.67 -4.10 -11.19
C GLU A 31 -11.67 -3.54 -10.17
N ILE A 32 -12.32 -2.40 -10.48
CA ILE A 32 -13.34 -1.81 -9.61
C ILE A 32 -14.57 -2.73 -9.45
N LYS A 33 -14.91 -3.55 -10.45
CA LYS A 33 -16.11 -4.40 -10.42
C LYS A 33 -15.97 -5.62 -9.49
N ASN A 34 -14.75 -6.09 -9.25
CA ASN A 34 -14.47 -7.25 -8.38
C ASN A 34 -13.95 -6.86 -6.98
N MET A 35 -13.66 -5.58 -6.75
CA MET A 35 -13.14 -5.09 -5.47
C MET A 35 -14.19 -5.21 -4.36
N LYS A 36 -13.81 -5.79 -3.21
CA LYS A 36 -14.65 -5.79 -2.00
C LYS A 36 -14.93 -4.36 -1.53
N LYS A 37 -16.11 -4.16 -0.93
CA LYS A 37 -16.45 -2.85 -0.36
C LYS A 37 -15.55 -2.54 0.82
N TYR A 38 -15.29 -1.26 1.06
CA TYR A 38 -14.46 -0.80 2.18
C TYR A 38 -14.90 -1.42 3.53
N ALA A 39 -16.20 -1.49 3.80
CA ALA A 39 -16.72 -2.07 5.04
C ALA A 39 -16.46 -3.59 5.17
N GLU A 40 -16.50 -4.33 4.07
CA GLU A 40 -16.20 -5.78 4.05
C GLU A 40 -14.72 -6.01 4.37
N ILE A 41 -13.83 -5.21 3.79
CA ILE A 41 -12.38 -5.28 4.06
C ILE A 41 -12.10 -4.95 5.53
N LEU A 42 -12.79 -3.96 6.12
CA LEU A 42 -12.64 -3.64 7.55
C LEU A 42 -13.09 -4.81 8.45
N ALA A 43 -14.16 -5.51 8.09
CA ALA A 43 -14.60 -6.70 8.82
C ALA A 43 -13.55 -7.82 8.75
N GLU A 44 -12.94 -8.04 7.58
CA GLU A 44 -11.85 -9.01 7.42
C GLU A 44 -10.60 -8.64 8.23
N ILE A 45 -10.28 -7.35 8.31
CA ILE A 45 -9.19 -6.86 9.15
C ILE A 45 -9.48 -7.16 10.63
N SER A 46 -10.69 -6.87 11.11
CA SER A 46 -11.08 -7.17 12.50
C SER A 46 -10.98 -8.66 12.81
N ALA A 47 -11.55 -9.49 11.94
CA ALA A 47 -11.52 -10.95 12.10
C ALA A 47 -10.09 -11.51 12.07
N THR A 48 -9.22 -10.97 11.22
CA THR A 48 -7.81 -11.39 11.15
C THR A 48 -7.05 -10.98 12.42
N TYR A 49 -7.33 -9.79 12.95
CA TYR A 49 -6.73 -9.32 14.20
C TYR A 49 -7.17 -10.16 15.40
N GLU A 50 -8.44 -10.54 15.49
CA GLU A 50 -8.96 -11.44 16.53
C GLU A 50 -8.29 -12.82 16.48
N LYS A 51 -8.16 -13.39 15.28
CA LYS A 51 -7.43 -14.66 15.07
C LYS A 51 -5.97 -14.56 15.51
N LYS A 52 -5.30 -13.44 15.18
CA LYS A 52 -3.91 -13.20 15.60
C LYS A 52 -3.80 -13.14 17.12
N GLN A 53 -4.67 -12.39 17.81
CA GLN A 53 -4.66 -12.34 19.27
C GLN A 53 -4.89 -13.69 19.93
N ALA A 54 -5.77 -14.53 19.37
CA ALA A 54 -5.99 -15.87 19.86
C ALA A 54 -4.72 -16.74 19.73
N ALA A 55 -4.03 -16.65 18.58
CA ALA A 55 -2.77 -17.35 18.34
C ALA A 55 -1.65 -16.86 19.29
N ASP A 56 -1.52 -15.55 19.50
CA ASP A 56 -0.54 -14.97 20.45
C ASP A 56 -0.76 -15.51 21.87
N LYS A 57 -2.02 -15.55 22.34
CA LYS A 57 -2.37 -16.12 23.65
C LYS A 57 -2.07 -17.62 23.74
N GLU A 58 -2.31 -18.37 22.66
CA GLU A 58 -1.98 -19.79 22.61
C GLU A 58 -0.46 -20.00 22.70
N ILE A 59 0.35 -19.19 21.98
CA ILE A 59 1.82 -19.22 22.07
C ILE A 59 2.28 -18.93 23.50
N GLU A 60 1.74 -17.90 24.15
CA GLU A 60 2.07 -17.57 25.53
C GLU A 60 1.79 -18.77 26.45
N THR A 61 0.60 -19.36 26.34
CA THR A 61 0.17 -20.52 27.13
C THR A 61 1.06 -21.75 26.91
N LEU A 62 1.46 -22.02 25.67
CA LEU A 62 2.30 -23.18 25.32
C LEU A 62 3.78 -22.97 25.64
N SER A 63 4.26 -21.72 25.62
CA SER A 63 5.67 -21.38 25.84
C SER A 63 6.02 -21.28 27.32
N GLU A 64 5.08 -20.88 28.18
CA GLU A 64 5.32 -20.71 29.62
C GLU A 64 5.86 -21.98 30.30
N PRO A 65 5.27 -23.18 30.11
CA PRO A 65 5.75 -24.40 30.73
C PRO A 65 7.07 -24.92 30.16
N LEU A 66 7.59 -24.30 29.10
CA LEU A 66 8.89 -24.61 28.52
C LEU A 66 10.02 -23.74 29.09
N LYS A 67 9.67 -22.66 29.80
CA LYS A 67 10.66 -21.80 30.48
C LYS A 67 11.33 -22.59 31.60
N GLY A 68 12.66 -22.49 31.68
CA GLY A 68 13.45 -23.18 32.71
C GLY A 68 13.72 -24.67 32.47
N LEU A 69 13.09 -25.31 31.47
CA LEU A 69 13.40 -26.70 31.10
C LEU A 69 14.77 -26.80 30.43
N SER A 70 15.49 -27.88 30.74
CA SER A 70 16.69 -28.30 30.03
C SER A 70 16.38 -28.68 28.57
N PHE A 71 17.41 -28.73 27.73
CA PHE A 71 17.27 -29.13 26.33
C PHE A 71 16.65 -30.53 26.17
N ARG A 72 17.02 -31.48 27.05
CA ARG A 72 16.52 -32.85 27.01
C ARG A 72 15.02 -32.91 27.31
N GLU A 73 14.56 -32.19 28.34
CA GLU A 73 13.15 -32.10 28.71
C GLU A 73 12.30 -31.40 27.65
N LYS A 74 12.89 -30.45 26.91
CA LYS A 74 12.22 -29.81 25.76
C LYS A 74 12.06 -30.78 24.58
N LEU A 75 13.06 -31.62 24.32
CA LEU A 75 13.00 -32.64 23.26
C LEU A 75 11.85 -33.64 23.48
N GLU A 76 11.57 -33.97 24.74
CA GLU A 76 10.45 -34.82 25.14
C GLU A 76 9.08 -34.14 24.90
N LYS A 77 9.06 -32.81 24.74
CA LYS A 77 7.88 -31.99 24.41
C LYS A 77 7.84 -31.58 22.94
N ASN A 78 8.32 -32.44 22.04
CA ASN A 78 8.38 -32.17 20.59
C ASN A 78 7.04 -31.68 19.98
N GLY A 79 5.90 -32.24 20.40
CA GLY A 79 4.58 -31.84 19.92
C GLY A 79 4.23 -30.38 20.27
N THR A 80 4.59 -29.94 21.48
CA THR A 80 4.42 -28.54 21.90
C THR A 80 5.33 -27.61 21.10
N ILE A 81 6.59 -28.01 20.88
CA ILE A 81 7.55 -27.23 20.07
C ILE A 81 7.08 -27.10 18.63
N GLN A 82 6.59 -28.20 18.03
CA GLN A 82 6.05 -28.18 16.67
C GLN A 82 4.84 -27.25 16.58
N ARG A 83 3.89 -27.36 17.53
CA ARG A 83 2.72 -26.48 17.57
C ARG A 83 3.10 -25.01 17.70
N LEU A 84 4.09 -24.68 18.54
CA LEU A 84 4.63 -23.33 18.65
C LEU A 84 5.23 -22.84 17.33
N SER A 85 5.99 -23.70 16.63
CA SER A 85 6.53 -23.37 15.30
C SER A 85 5.41 -23.08 14.29
N ASP A 86 4.37 -23.92 14.25
CA ASP A 86 3.23 -23.75 13.35
C ASP A 86 2.45 -22.46 13.64
N LEU A 87 2.19 -22.16 14.92
CA LEU A 87 1.53 -20.91 15.33
C LEU A 87 2.35 -19.68 14.94
N ASN A 88 3.67 -19.71 15.13
CA ASN A 88 4.54 -18.61 14.71
C ASN A 88 4.50 -18.40 13.19
N LEU A 89 4.47 -19.47 12.40
CA LEU A 89 4.29 -19.38 10.94
C LEU A 89 2.92 -18.80 10.56
N GLN A 90 1.85 -19.22 11.24
CA GLN A 90 0.51 -18.68 11.02
C GLN A 90 0.44 -17.19 11.35
N ILE A 91 1.10 -16.74 12.41
CA ILE A 91 1.17 -15.30 12.76
C ILE A 91 1.87 -14.50 11.67
N LYS A 92 2.99 -15.00 11.12
CA LYS A 92 3.67 -14.36 10.00
C LYS A 92 2.75 -14.21 8.78
N ASP A 93 1.96 -15.24 8.46
CA ASP A 93 0.98 -15.17 7.37
C ASP A 93 -0.15 -14.19 7.66
N MET A 94 -0.64 -14.14 8.91
CA MET A 94 -1.63 -13.16 9.33
C MET A 94 -1.09 -11.74 9.25
N ASP A 95 0.20 -11.52 9.54
CA ASP A 95 0.83 -10.21 9.39
C ASP A 95 0.92 -9.78 7.91
N LEU A 96 1.31 -10.69 7.02
CA LEU A 96 1.26 -10.43 5.57
C LEU A 96 -0.16 -10.16 5.09
N THR A 97 -1.13 -10.95 5.56
CA THR A 97 -2.55 -10.77 5.26
C THR A 97 -3.02 -9.38 5.68
N MET A 98 -2.67 -8.95 6.89
CA MET A 98 -3.01 -7.63 7.41
C MET A 98 -2.39 -6.48 6.59
N LEU A 99 -1.16 -6.64 6.09
CA LEU A 99 -0.54 -5.66 5.20
C LEU A 99 -1.32 -5.50 3.89
N TYR A 100 -1.70 -6.62 3.26
CA TYR A 100 -2.52 -6.61 2.05
C TYR A 100 -3.91 -6.04 2.27
N LEU A 101 -4.60 -6.47 3.33
CA LEU A 101 -5.92 -5.95 3.67
C LEU A 101 -5.88 -4.44 3.95
N ARG A 102 -4.84 -3.95 4.64
CA ARG A 102 -4.64 -2.50 4.85
C ARG A 102 -4.43 -1.74 3.55
N ASN A 103 -3.64 -2.29 2.62
CA ASN A 103 -3.46 -1.69 1.29
C ASN A 103 -4.78 -1.66 0.51
N ASN A 104 -5.49 -2.79 0.46
CA ASN A 104 -6.80 -2.92 -0.18
C ASN A 104 -7.83 -1.97 0.44
N ALA A 105 -7.81 -1.78 1.77
CA ALA A 105 -8.68 -0.84 2.46
C ALA A 105 -8.44 0.60 2.00
N LYS A 106 -7.18 1.02 1.79
CA LYS A 106 -6.85 2.35 1.25
C LYS A 106 -7.39 2.53 -0.17
N ILE A 107 -7.25 1.53 -1.04
CA ILE A 107 -7.77 1.56 -2.42
C ILE A 107 -9.31 1.64 -2.41
N ALA A 108 -9.97 0.83 -1.58
CA ALA A 108 -11.42 0.86 -1.45
C ALA A 108 -11.93 2.18 -0.84
N ALA A 109 -11.20 2.74 0.13
CA ALA A 109 -11.49 4.05 0.71
C ALA A 109 -11.38 5.16 -0.35
N PHE A 110 -10.32 5.15 -1.16
CA PHE A 110 -10.14 6.09 -2.25
C PHE A 110 -11.32 6.09 -3.22
N ASN A 111 -11.68 4.91 -3.74
CA ASN A 111 -12.82 4.76 -4.65
C ASN A 111 -14.16 5.17 -4.01
N LYS A 112 -14.31 4.97 -2.70
CA LYS A 112 -15.52 5.35 -1.95
C LYS A 112 -15.62 6.86 -1.73
N PHE A 113 -14.54 7.50 -1.26
CA PHE A 113 -14.61 8.86 -0.72
C PHE A 113 -14.23 9.93 -1.74
N VAL A 114 -13.32 9.64 -2.67
CA VAL A 114 -12.85 10.63 -3.65
C VAL A 114 -13.96 11.19 -4.54
N PRO A 115 -14.95 10.42 -5.02
CA PRO A 115 -16.05 11.00 -5.80
C PRO A 115 -16.79 12.12 -5.04
N VAL A 116 -17.04 11.94 -3.74
CA VAL A 116 -17.68 12.94 -2.90
C VAL A 116 -16.75 14.13 -2.63
N ILE A 117 -15.47 13.87 -2.40
CA ILE A 117 -14.45 14.92 -2.21
C ILE A 117 -14.35 15.81 -3.45
N LEU A 118 -14.33 15.21 -4.65
CA LEU A 118 -14.29 15.95 -5.91
C LEU A 118 -15.55 16.77 -6.14
N GLU A 119 -16.73 16.24 -5.80
CA GLU A 119 -17.99 16.99 -5.86
C GLU A 119 -17.92 18.26 -4.99
N VAL A 120 -17.47 18.12 -3.73
CA VAL A 120 -17.30 19.24 -2.82
C VAL A 120 -16.21 20.19 -3.31
N TRP A 121 -15.05 19.68 -3.75
CA TRP A 121 -13.94 20.48 -4.25
C TRP A 121 -14.35 21.34 -5.46
N ASN A 122 -14.98 20.72 -6.45
CA ASN A 122 -15.37 21.36 -7.70
C ASN A 122 -16.47 22.42 -7.51
N LYS A 123 -17.32 22.29 -6.49
CA LYS A 123 -18.28 23.34 -6.08
C LYS A 123 -17.60 24.68 -5.76
N TYR A 124 -16.33 24.67 -5.34
CA TYR A 124 -15.56 25.87 -5.03
C TYR A 124 -14.59 26.28 -6.15
N ALA A 125 -14.70 25.69 -7.35
CA ALA A 125 -13.86 26.06 -8.48
C ALA A 125 -13.89 27.58 -8.77
N GLY A 126 -12.72 28.15 -9.07
CA GLY A 126 -12.50 29.58 -9.29
C GLY A 126 -12.50 30.45 -8.04
N LYS A 127 -12.85 29.91 -6.86
CA LYS A 127 -12.76 30.63 -5.59
C LYS A 127 -11.33 30.66 -5.07
N VAL A 128 -10.99 31.73 -4.34
CA VAL A 128 -9.71 31.85 -3.66
C VAL A 128 -9.60 30.78 -2.57
N TYR A 129 -8.49 30.04 -2.59
CA TYR A 129 -8.17 29.06 -1.58
C TYR A 129 -7.53 29.73 -0.36
N GLY A 130 -8.37 30.15 0.59
CA GLY A 130 -7.96 30.71 1.88
C GLY A 130 -8.55 29.95 3.07
N PRO A 131 -8.23 30.35 4.32
CA PRO A 131 -8.67 29.64 5.53
C PRO A 131 -10.18 29.35 5.57
N LYS A 132 -11.01 30.35 5.24
CA LYS A 132 -12.47 30.20 5.20
C LYS A 132 -12.94 29.17 4.17
N THR A 133 -12.33 29.14 2.98
CA THR A 133 -12.68 28.17 1.92
C THR A 133 -12.22 26.77 2.31
N LYS A 134 -11.02 26.65 2.88
CA LYS A 134 -10.46 25.40 3.43
C LYS A 134 -11.37 24.80 4.49
N ASP A 135 -11.84 25.60 5.45
CA ASP A 135 -12.72 25.11 6.52
C ASP A 135 -14.09 24.68 5.99
N LYS A 136 -14.66 25.41 5.03
CA LYS A 136 -15.92 25.02 4.38
C LYS A 136 -15.81 23.67 3.67
N ILE A 137 -14.78 23.50 2.84
CA ILE A 137 -14.51 22.22 2.14
C ILE A 137 -14.33 21.08 3.13
N ARG A 138 -13.49 21.29 4.17
CA ARG A 138 -13.22 20.30 5.20
C ARG A 138 -14.51 19.89 5.94
N ASN A 139 -15.31 20.85 6.36
CA ASN A 139 -16.53 20.58 7.13
C ASN A 139 -17.57 19.84 6.28
N GLU A 140 -17.77 20.27 5.02
CA GLU A 140 -18.71 19.61 4.11
C GLU A 140 -18.27 18.16 3.80
N ILE A 141 -16.97 17.90 3.59
CA ILE A 141 -16.45 16.53 3.44
C ILE A 141 -16.65 15.71 4.73
N LYS A 142 -16.39 16.31 5.90
CA LYS A 142 -16.59 15.63 7.19
C LYS A 142 -18.06 15.24 7.39
N GLU A 143 -18.99 16.14 7.11
CA GLU A 143 -20.44 15.89 7.20
C GLU A 143 -20.90 14.78 6.24
N ARG A 144 -20.37 14.76 5.01
CA ARG A 144 -20.80 13.80 3.99
C ARG A 144 -20.13 12.44 4.04
N CYS A 145 -18.89 12.37 4.54
CA CYS A 145 -18.07 11.16 4.48
C CYS A 145 -17.62 10.63 5.84
N ASN A 146 -17.88 11.36 6.93
CA ASN A 146 -17.31 11.09 8.25
C ASN A 146 -15.79 10.87 8.21
N CYS A 147 -15.08 11.76 7.52
CA CYS A 147 -13.64 11.70 7.34
C CYS A 147 -12.97 12.96 7.89
N SER A 148 -11.80 12.79 8.50
CA SER A 148 -10.84 13.88 8.65
C SER A 148 -10.22 14.19 7.30
N PHE A 149 -10.17 15.46 6.96
CA PHE A 149 -9.72 15.93 5.65
C PHE A 149 -8.76 17.11 5.80
N TYR A 150 -7.61 17.02 5.16
CA TYR A 150 -6.71 18.14 4.99
C TYR A 150 -6.11 18.15 3.59
N ILE A 151 -5.76 19.35 3.17
CA ILE A 151 -5.13 19.60 1.87
C ILE A 151 -3.71 20.08 2.15
N ASP A 152 -2.76 19.44 1.51
CA ASP A 152 -1.35 19.80 1.47
C ASP A 152 -0.87 19.76 0.01
N ASN A 153 0.08 18.89 -0.36
CA ASN A 153 0.46 18.59 -1.75
C ASN A 153 -0.57 17.70 -2.48
N GLY A 154 -1.77 17.57 -1.93
CA GLY A 154 -2.81 16.62 -2.33
C GLY A 154 -3.93 16.58 -1.30
N PHE A 155 -4.86 15.66 -1.49
CA PHE A 155 -5.89 15.31 -0.52
C PHE A 155 -5.38 14.25 0.44
N CYS A 156 -5.44 14.55 1.72
CA CYS A 156 -5.18 13.60 2.77
C CYS A 156 -6.47 13.31 3.51
N VAL A 157 -6.91 12.05 3.44
CA VAL A 157 -8.23 11.62 3.85
C VAL A 157 -8.06 10.52 4.88
N THR A 158 -8.61 10.72 6.07
CA THR A 158 -8.60 9.70 7.11
C THR A 158 -10.03 9.41 7.57
N PRO A 159 -10.58 8.23 7.24
CA PRO A 159 -11.90 7.83 7.74
C PRO A 159 -11.91 7.84 9.27
N LEU A 160 -13.02 8.28 9.86
CA LEU A 160 -13.20 8.30 11.31
C LEU A 160 -13.95 7.05 11.78
N ASP A 161 -13.58 6.54 12.95
CA ASP A 161 -14.32 5.48 13.63
C ASP A 161 -15.63 6.01 14.26
N ALA A 162 -16.41 5.13 14.89
CA ALA A 162 -17.66 5.49 15.56
C ALA A 162 -17.48 6.51 16.71
N ASN A 163 -16.27 6.63 17.25
CA ASN A 163 -15.89 7.58 18.30
C ASN A 163 -15.22 8.84 17.73
N LEU A 164 -15.33 9.08 16.42
CA LEU A 164 -14.74 10.21 15.70
C LEU A 164 -13.20 10.26 15.75
N ARG A 165 -12.55 9.11 15.96
CA ARG A 165 -11.08 9.01 15.97
C ARG A 165 -10.56 8.60 14.60
N ASN A 166 -9.36 9.08 14.28
CA ASN A 166 -8.67 8.72 13.03
C ASN A 166 -8.40 7.21 12.97
N THR A 167 -8.80 6.58 11.86
CA THR A 167 -8.41 5.20 11.57
C THR A 167 -7.01 5.13 10.95
N SER A 168 -6.39 3.95 10.99
CA SER A 168 -5.09 3.69 10.34
C SER A 168 -5.20 3.48 8.81
N TYR A 169 -6.40 3.58 8.25
CA TYR A 169 -6.71 3.30 6.84
C TYR A 169 -6.82 4.57 5.99
N GLY A 170 -6.31 5.69 6.49
CA GLY A 170 -6.21 6.92 5.73
C GLY A 170 -5.35 6.75 4.47
N PHE A 171 -5.67 7.55 3.46
CA PHE A 171 -4.93 7.59 2.21
C PHE A 171 -4.56 9.03 1.87
N VAL A 172 -3.52 9.15 1.04
CA VAL A 172 -3.12 10.40 0.43
C VAL A 172 -3.23 10.22 -1.08
N CYS A 173 -3.86 11.17 -1.75
CA CYS A 173 -3.85 11.24 -3.21
C CYS A 173 -3.56 12.67 -3.65
N GLY A 174 -3.09 12.81 -4.88
CA GLY A 174 -2.85 14.12 -5.47
C GLY A 174 -2.89 14.03 -6.98
N THR A 175 -2.65 15.16 -7.63
CA THR A 175 -2.71 15.22 -9.09
C THR A 175 -1.53 14.50 -9.72
N LYS A 176 -1.80 13.68 -10.73
CA LYS A 176 -0.80 12.87 -11.43
C LYS A 176 0.32 13.72 -12.02
N TYR A 177 1.53 13.17 -11.99
CA TYR A 177 2.64 13.69 -12.78
C TYR A 177 2.66 13.03 -14.16
N GLU A 178 2.22 13.74 -15.19
CA GLU A 178 2.24 13.25 -16.57
C GLU A 178 2.99 14.22 -17.48
N ASN A 179 3.89 13.67 -18.31
CA ASN A 179 4.66 14.42 -19.32
C ASN A 179 5.43 15.64 -18.78
N GLY A 180 5.91 15.58 -17.54
CA GLY A 180 6.67 16.66 -16.91
C GLY A 180 5.81 17.71 -16.18
N THR A 181 4.49 17.53 -16.13
CA THR A 181 3.55 18.50 -15.56
C THR A 181 2.54 17.84 -14.62
N HIS A 182 2.19 18.54 -13.53
CA HIS A 182 1.04 18.21 -12.69
C HIS A 182 -0.16 19.06 -13.10
N THR A 183 -1.36 18.47 -13.08
CA THR A 183 -2.58 19.28 -13.00
C THR A 183 -2.52 20.06 -11.68
N GLN A 184 -2.54 21.39 -11.73
CA GLN A 184 -2.46 22.19 -10.52
C GLN A 184 -3.82 22.19 -9.82
N MET A 185 -3.83 21.88 -8.51
CA MET A 185 -5.05 21.99 -7.69
C MET A 185 -5.49 23.45 -7.54
N CYS A 186 -4.54 24.39 -7.55
CA CYS A 186 -4.80 25.83 -7.52
C CYS A 186 -3.89 26.57 -8.52
N VAL A 187 -4.45 27.51 -9.29
CA VAL A 187 -3.73 28.46 -10.15
C VAL A 187 -4.06 29.86 -9.69
N ASP A 188 -3.06 30.72 -9.49
CA ASP A 188 -3.23 32.08 -8.94
C ASP A 188 -4.05 32.10 -7.64
N ASN A 189 -3.80 31.13 -6.76
CA ASN A 189 -4.53 30.88 -5.52
C ASN A 189 -6.04 30.60 -5.72
N LYS A 190 -6.48 30.25 -6.93
CA LYS A 190 -7.86 29.85 -7.22
C LYS A 190 -7.96 28.36 -7.44
N ILE A 191 -8.95 27.75 -6.80
CA ILE A 191 -9.24 26.31 -6.91
C ILE A 191 -9.53 25.95 -8.36
N GLN A 192 -8.88 24.91 -8.86
CA GLN A 192 -9.14 24.34 -10.17
C GLN A 192 -10.09 23.15 -10.05
N PRO A 193 -10.98 22.95 -11.04
CA PRO A 193 -11.75 21.72 -11.10
C PRO A 193 -10.82 20.53 -11.34
N LEU A 194 -11.13 19.39 -10.71
CA LEU A 194 -10.41 18.14 -10.86
C LEU A 194 -11.38 17.00 -11.15
N ASP A 195 -10.97 16.07 -11.97
CA ASP A 195 -11.65 14.81 -12.22
C ASP A 195 -10.95 13.65 -11.52
N PHE A 196 -11.66 12.53 -11.35
CA PHE A 196 -11.11 11.33 -10.73
C PHE A 196 -9.87 10.82 -11.49
N SER A 197 -9.86 10.96 -12.81
CA SER A 197 -8.72 10.58 -13.65
C SER A 197 -7.46 11.40 -13.41
N ASP A 198 -7.59 12.60 -12.85
CA ASP A 198 -6.47 13.48 -12.58
C ASP A 198 -5.71 13.07 -11.32
N LEU A 199 -6.32 12.21 -10.48
CA LEU A 199 -5.77 11.83 -9.19
C LEU A 199 -5.06 10.48 -9.23
N GLU A 200 -3.98 10.36 -8.47
CA GLU A 200 -3.35 9.10 -8.12
C GLU A 200 -3.16 8.97 -6.61
N LEU A 201 -3.21 7.72 -6.14
CA LEU A 201 -2.90 7.39 -4.76
C LEU A 201 -1.40 7.37 -4.53
N TYR A 202 -0.96 7.97 -3.43
CA TYR A 202 0.43 7.97 -2.99
C TYR A 202 0.66 6.93 -1.89
N TYR A 203 1.90 6.44 -1.79
CA TYR A 203 2.38 5.55 -0.71
C TYR A 203 1.56 4.25 -0.54
N ILE A 204 1.14 3.65 -1.66
CA ILE A 204 0.45 2.35 -1.70
C ILE A 204 1.10 1.41 -2.71
N LYS A 205 0.91 0.10 -2.53
CA LYS A 205 1.02 -0.84 -3.64
C LYS A 205 -0.17 -0.56 -4.55
N LYS A 206 0.10 -0.12 -5.79
CA LYS A 206 -0.92 0.44 -6.70
C LYS A 206 -2.07 -0.54 -6.98
N ASP A 207 -1.79 -1.83 -6.90
CA ASP A 207 -2.75 -2.87 -7.29
C ASP A 207 -3.52 -3.42 -6.10
N TYR A 208 -4.82 -3.63 -6.32
CA TYR A 208 -5.69 -4.36 -5.41
C TYR A 208 -5.38 -5.85 -5.49
N VAL A 209 -5.19 -6.50 -4.34
CA VAL A 209 -4.91 -7.94 -4.29
C VAL A 209 -6.19 -8.70 -3.94
N GLU A 210 -6.79 -9.36 -4.92
CA GLU A 210 -8.02 -10.13 -4.73
C GLU A 210 -7.76 -11.46 -3.99
N ASN A 211 -6.75 -12.23 -4.41
CA ASN A 211 -6.38 -13.50 -3.79
C ASN A 211 -5.14 -13.34 -2.88
N ILE A 212 -5.39 -12.86 -1.66
CA ILE A 212 -4.32 -12.68 -0.65
C ILE A 212 -3.61 -14.01 -0.31
N PRO A 213 -4.30 -15.14 -0.10
CA PRO A 213 -3.63 -16.42 0.15
C PRO A 213 -2.64 -16.83 -0.94
N GLU A 214 -3.00 -16.67 -2.22
CA GLU A 214 -2.11 -16.99 -3.34
C GLU A 214 -0.90 -16.04 -3.38
N ALA A 215 -1.11 -14.75 -3.13
CA ALA A 215 -0.01 -13.78 -3.04
C ALA A 215 0.99 -14.10 -1.91
N ILE A 216 0.50 -14.65 -0.78
CA ILE A 216 1.36 -15.09 0.32
C ILE A 216 2.19 -16.31 -0.07
N VAL A 217 1.60 -17.26 -0.79
CA VAL A 217 2.34 -18.44 -1.33
C VAL A 217 3.46 -17.99 -2.26
N GLU A 218 3.19 -17.02 -3.14
CA GLU A 218 4.20 -16.48 -4.05
C GLU A 218 5.31 -15.75 -3.29
N ILE A 219 4.98 -14.93 -2.28
CA ILE A 219 5.98 -14.28 -1.41
C ILE A 219 6.90 -15.31 -0.76
N ARG A 220 6.35 -16.37 -0.18
CA ARG A 220 7.15 -17.41 0.48
C ARG A 220 8.11 -18.10 -0.48
N LYS A 221 7.67 -18.34 -1.72
CA LYS A 221 8.53 -18.90 -2.76
C LYS A 221 9.70 -17.96 -3.06
N LEU A 222 9.43 -16.67 -3.22
CA LEU A 222 10.46 -15.66 -3.46
C LEU A 222 11.40 -15.48 -2.26
N GLU A 223 10.89 -15.56 -1.03
CA GLU A 223 11.71 -15.55 0.19
C GLU A 223 12.67 -16.73 0.24
N ALA A 224 12.22 -17.93 -0.13
CA ALA A 224 13.06 -19.12 -0.18
C ALA A 224 14.16 -19.00 -1.26
N GLU A 225 13.81 -18.53 -2.45
CA GLU A 225 14.76 -18.26 -3.54
C GLU A 225 15.80 -17.20 -3.13
N ALA A 226 15.36 -16.12 -2.49
CA ALA A 226 16.25 -15.08 -1.99
C ALA A 226 17.21 -15.61 -0.91
N ALA A 227 16.75 -16.50 -0.02
CA ALA A 227 17.58 -17.12 1.00
C ALA A 227 18.67 -18.02 0.39
N GLU A 228 18.33 -18.81 -0.63
CA GLU A 228 19.31 -19.63 -1.37
C GLU A 228 20.40 -18.75 -2.02
N LYS A 229 19.99 -17.67 -2.69
CA LYS A 229 20.92 -16.73 -3.32
C LYS A 229 21.78 -15.97 -2.31
N GLN A 230 21.26 -15.72 -1.10
CA GLN A 230 22.04 -15.11 -0.03
C GLN A 230 23.16 -16.03 0.47
N GLU A 231 22.94 -17.34 0.55
CA GLU A 231 23.97 -18.31 0.91
C GLU A 231 25.02 -18.50 -0.21
N GLU A 232 24.59 -18.50 -1.48
CA GLU A 232 25.52 -18.48 -2.62
C GLU A 232 26.46 -17.26 -2.56
N LEU A 233 25.90 -16.07 -2.33
CA LEU A 233 26.66 -14.84 -2.18
C LEU A 233 27.64 -14.93 -1.00
N LYS A 234 27.19 -15.43 0.15
CA LYS A 234 28.03 -15.58 1.34
C LYS A 234 29.24 -16.47 1.06
N ALA A 235 29.03 -17.61 0.39
CA ALA A 235 30.12 -18.51 0.00
C ALA A 235 31.13 -17.85 -0.95
N ILE A 236 30.67 -17.00 -1.87
CA ILE A 236 31.56 -16.22 -2.76
C ILE A 236 32.38 -15.21 -1.96
N CYS A 237 31.74 -14.48 -1.03
CA CYS A 237 32.41 -13.51 -0.17
C CYS A 237 33.49 -14.18 0.71
N GLU A 238 33.21 -15.36 1.27
CA GLU A 238 34.17 -16.14 2.05
C GLU A 238 35.39 -16.54 1.19
N LYS A 239 35.17 -17.01 -0.05
CA LYS A 239 36.25 -17.33 -0.99
C LYS A 239 37.11 -16.10 -1.34
N PHE A 240 36.48 -14.96 -1.58
CA PHE A 240 37.20 -13.71 -1.84
C PHE A 240 38.06 -13.30 -0.64
N ASN A 241 37.49 -13.29 0.56
CA ASN A 241 38.18 -12.88 1.79
C ASN A 241 39.42 -13.74 2.06
N ALA A 242 39.35 -15.05 1.80
CA ALA A 242 40.48 -15.96 1.94
C ALA A 242 41.67 -15.63 1.01
N MET A 243 41.45 -14.89 -0.08
CA MET A 243 42.48 -14.52 -1.06
C MET A 243 43.04 -13.10 -0.86
N THR A 244 42.45 -12.30 0.03
CA THR A 244 42.80 -10.88 0.21
C THR A 244 43.37 -10.60 1.58
N VAL A 245 44.41 -9.75 1.66
CA VAL A 245 45.13 -9.41 2.91
C VAL A 245 44.25 -8.66 3.91
N GLU A 246 43.27 -7.87 3.43
CA GLU A 246 42.37 -7.06 4.27
C GLU A 246 40.87 -7.45 4.16
N GLY A 247 40.54 -8.52 3.43
CA GLY A 247 39.14 -8.93 3.21
C GLY A 247 38.30 -7.92 2.42
N ILE A 248 37.00 -8.20 2.31
CA ILE A 248 35.95 -7.20 2.04
C ILE A 248 35.70 -6.49 3.37
N GLY A 249 36.03 -5.20 3.45
CA GLY A 249 35.61 -4.36 4.57
C GLY A 249 34.09 -4.45 4.77
N THR A 250 33.64 -4.46 6.03
CA THR A 250 32.20 -4.52 6.35
C THR A 250 31.45 -3.43 5.60
N MET A 251 30.77 -3.80 4.51
CA MET A 251 29.66 -2.99 4.04
C MET A 251 28.67 -2.94 5.20
N SER A 252 28.43 -1.73 5.70
CA SER A 252 27.87 -1.44 7.01
C SER A 252 26.71 -2.34 7.45
N HIS A 253 26.50 -2.42 8.77
CA HIS A 253 25.39 -3.08 9.48
C HIS A 253 23.96 -2.66 9.05
N TYR A 254 23.80 -1.99 7.90
CA TYR A 254 22.57 -1.50 7.31
C TYR A 254 22.38 -1.85 5.82
N HIS A 255 23.27 -2.62 5.19
CA HIS A 255 23.17 -2.98 3.77
C HIS A 255 23.21 -4.50 3.54
N TYR A 256 22.06 -5.14 3.79
CA TYR A 256 21.65 -6.22 2.89
C TYR A 256 21.44 -5.60 1.51
N ILE A 257 21.82 -6.30 0.45
CA ILE A 257 21.60 -5.89 -0.94
C ILE A 257 20.09 -5.82 -1.18
N TYR A 258 19.45 -4.69 -0.87
CA TYR A 258 18.28 -4.11 -1.54
C TYR A 258 18.13 -2.66 -1.06
N ARG A 259 18.57 -1.69 -1.87
CA ARG A 259 18.06 -0.31 -1.79
C ARG A 259 17.76 0.22 -3.19
N ARG A 260 16.46 0.18 -3.51
CA ARG A 260 15.75 0.85 -4.63
C ARG A 260 16.30 0.61 -6.03
N LEU A 261 15.54 -0.19 -6.79
CA LEU A 261 14.77 0.40 -7.89
C LEU A 261 13.28 0.20 -7.59
#